data_AF-A0AAT9G8S8-F1
#
_entry.id   AF-A0AAT9G8S8-F1
#
_cell.length_a   1.000
_cell.length_b   1.000
_cell.length_c   1.000
_cell.angle_alpha   90.00
_cell.angle_beta   90.00
_cell.angle_gamma   90.00
#
_symmetry.space_group_name_H-M   'P 1'
#
loop_
_entity.id
_entity.type
_entity.pdbx_description
1 polymer ?
#
loop_
_entity_poly.entity_id
_entity_poly.type
_entity_poly.pdbx_seq_one_letter_code
_entity_poly.pdbx_strand_id
1 'polypeptide(L)'
;MGIKYYANHKIGVFEISLFIAGYYGSNIAVGVGLHRLWSHHAFKTNKMVEFILVMMSAGTLQGPVLSWASNHFKHHTYTDKDQDPHSPLKFENRILGFLWSHIGWMIIDGSYKSIDRITMVKLGRNKLLRWQLKYYWRISIFMNTILPALIGYLIGGTITSAYAGFLFIGIGRALQQHATFCVNSLCHFVGSKKYYKGTAGDIWWMALFLLGENWHNFHHAFPSDYRNGAKWYHFDVHKWIIYLMSKLGLAWDLEVTPEIRIQAKVNETSKYLIEGRKQQLSLLQDKINQLVERVYVKLTEIENSSISVKAQLQKSFIEIHESLKKLAEQLQSSIQLTEKSSEQLLKIASKKIKDREMAIYRLYNELDRKYIRN
;
A
#
# COMPACT_ATOMS: atom_id res chain seq x y z
N MET A 1 26.63 -17.18 -13.21
CA MET A 1 27.60 -16.45 -12.36
C MET A 1 27.35 -16.70 -10.85
N GLY A 2 26.18 -16.38 -10.28
CA GLY A 2 25.88 -16.66 -8.86
C GLY A 2 25.93 -18.14 -8.45
N ILE A 3 25.46 -19.05 -9.31
CA ILE A 3 25.53 -20.52 -9.11
C ILE A 3 26.99 -20.99 -8.94
N LYS A 4 27.94 -20.39 -9.68
CA LYS A 4 29.37 -20.71 -9.60
C LYS A 4 30.02 -20.15 -8.32
N TYR A 5 29.48 -19.07 -7.75
CA TYR A 5 29.92 -18.57 -6.44
C TYR A 5 29.55 -19.57 -5.35
N TYR A 6 28.25 -19.91 -5.29
CA TYR A 6 27.66 -20.78 -4.28
C TYR A 6 28.23 -22.20 -4.32
N ALA A 7 28.52 -22.72 -5.52
CA ALA A 7 29.15 -24.03 -5.67
C ALA A 7 30.54 -24.12 -5.01
N ASN A 8 31.24 -22.99 -4.82
CA ASN A 8 32.61 -22.94 -4.33
C ASN A 8 32.76 -22.21 -2.99
N HIS A 9 31.74 -21.51 -2.51
CA HIS A 9 31.80 -20.66 -1.32
C HIS A 9 30.51 -20.74 -0.50
N LYS A 10 30.65 -20.86 0.82
CA LYS A 10 29.51 -20.84 1.75
C LYS A 10 29.06 -19.39 2.00
N ILE A 11 27.76 -19.19 2.14
CA ILE A 11 27.20 -17.90 2.57
C ILE A 11 27.47 -17.74 4.07
N GLY A 12 28.30 -16.76 4.43
CA GLY A 12 28.65 -16.46 5.81
C GLY A 12 28.26 -15.05 6.22
N VAL A 13 28.81 -14.62 7.35
CA VAL A 13 28.59 -13.27 7.93
C VAL A 13 28.99 -12.18 6.92
N PHE A 14 30.02 -12.41 6.12
CA PHE A 14 30.49 -11.46 5.11
C PHE A 14 29.44 -11.20 4.03
N GLU A 15 28.93 -12.24 3.37
CA GLU A 15 27.89 -12.14 2.33
C GLU A 15 26.59 -11.57 2.88
N ILE A 16 26.18 -12.00 4.08
CA ILE A 16 24.98 -11.50 4.75
C ILE A 16 25.13 -10.00 5.04
N SER A 17 26.30 -9.56 5.51
CA SER A 17 26.56 -8.14 5.80
C SER A 17 26.51 -7.29 4.53
N LEU A 18 27.08 -7.78 3.42
CA LEU A 18 27.00 -7.12 2.10
C LEU A 18 25.57 -7.02 1.60
N PHE A 19 24.79 -8.09 1.75
CA PHE A 19 23.36 -8.10 1.41
C PHE A 19 22.56 -7.08 2.23
N ILE A 20 22.75 -7.08 3.56
CA ILE A 20 22.10 -6.14 4.49
C ILE A 20 22.47 -4.70 4.13
N ALA A 21 23.75 -4.44 3.83
CA ALA A 21 24.23 -3.12 3.41
C ALA A 21 23.58 -2.67 2.09
N GLY A 22 23.48 -3.56 1.11
CA GLY A 22 22.79 -3.28 -0.15
C GLY A 22 21.31 -2.98 0.02
N TYR A 23 20.63 -3.75 0.87
CA TYR A 23 19.21 -3.56 1.18
C TYR A 23 18.96 -2.23 1.89
N TYR A 24 19.54 -2.02 3.07
CA TYR A 24 19.26 -0.83 3.87
C TYR A 24 19.88 0.44 3.29
N GLY A 25 21.05 0.36 2.66
CA GLY A 25 21.66 1.50 1.96
C GLY A 25 20.78 2.03 0.83
N SER A 26 20.19 1.13 0.04
CA SER A 26 19.23 1.52 -1.01
C SER A 26 17.93 2.06 -0.41
N ASN A 27 17.46 1.47 0.70
CA ASN A 27 16.24 1.92 1.38
C ASN A 27 16.37 3.35 1.90
N ILE A 28 17.49 3.66 2.56
CA ILE A 28 17.81 5.01 3.04
C ILE A 28 17.89 6.01 1.88
N ALA A 29 18.51 5.63 0.76
CA ALA A 29 18.60 6.49 -0.42
C ALA A 29 17.21 6.84 -1.00
N VAL A 30 16.29 5.88 -0.99
CA VAL A 30 14.89 6.10 -1.38
C VAL A 30 14.19 7.00 -0.35
N GLY A 31 14.15 6.60 0.91
CA GLY A 31 13.36 7.27 1.94
C GLY A 31 13.85 8.67 2.30
N VAL A 32 15.17 8.85 2.49
CA VAL A 32 15.75 10.16 2.83
C VAL A 32 15.87 11.05 1.59
N GLY A 33 16.36 10.49 0.48
CA GLY A 33 16.64 11.24 -0.76
C GLY A 33 15.41 11.39 -1.65
N LEU A 34 15.11 10.34 -2.44
CA LEU A 34 14.06 10.35 -3.46
C LEU A 34 12.71 10.84 -2.91
N HIS A 35 12.35 10.34 -1.76
CA HIS A 35 11.07 10.59 -1.14
C HIS A 35 11.03 11.92 -0.38
N ARG A 36 11.71 12.03 0.77
CA ARG A 36 11.54 13.17 1.69
C ARG A 36 12.24 14.45 1.22
N LEU A 37 13.47 14.36 0.72
CA LEU A 37 14.25 15.52 0.29
C LEU A 37 13.69 16.13 -1.01
N TRP A 38 13.68 15.37 -2.11
CA TRP A 38 13.35 15.96 -3.42
C TRP A 38 11.88 15.95 -3.76
N SER A 39 11.13 14.91 -3.37
CA SER A 39 9.70 14.91 -3.66
C SER A 39 8.98 15.83 -2.66
N HIS A 40 9.13 15.60 -1.36
CA HIS A 40 8.32 16.33 -0.39
C HIS A 40 8.91 17.64 0.13
N HIS A 41 10.17 17.94 -0.18
CA HIS A 41 10.87 19.11 0.36
C HIS A 41 10.78 19.18 1.89
N ALA A 42 10.81 18.01 2.54
CA ALA A 42 10.55 17.91 3.98
C ALA A 42 11.72 18.40 4.86
N PHE A 43 12.88 18.60 4.25
CA PHE A 43 14.05 19.23 4.87
C PHE A 43 15.00 19.76 3.78
N LYS A 44 15.97 20.57 4.18
CA LYS A 44 17.09 21.01 3.35
C LYS A 44 18.39 20.39 3.85
N THR A 45 19.37 20.23 2.96
CA THR A 45 20.67 19.65 3.30
C THR A 45 21.80 20.33 2.53
N ASN A 46 23.02 20.16 3.01
CA ASN A 46 24.20 20.73 2.36
C ASN A 46 24.54 19.99 1.05
N LYS A 47 25.41 20.60 0.24
CA LYS A 47 25.74 20.08 -1.10
C LYS A 47 26.49 18.76 -1.09
N MET A 48 27.26 18.46 -0.04
CA MET A 48 27.98 17.20 0.09
C MET A 48 27.01 16.04 0.31
N VAL A 49 26.09 16.18 1.26
CA VAL A 49 25.06 15.16 1.53
C VAL A 49 24.13 15.02 0.34
N GLU A 50 23.72 16.12 -0.28
CA GLU A 50 22.91 16.08 -1.49
C GLU A 50 23.61 15.30 -2.62
N PHE A 51 24.91 15.52 -2.84
CA PHE A 51 25.70 14.77 -3.81
C PHE A 51 25.73 13.26 -3.51
N ILE A 52 25.97 12.89 -2.25
CA ILE A 52 25.97 11.49 -1.82
C ILE A 52 24.61 10.84 -2.10
N LEU A 53 23.51 11.49 -1.71
CA LEU A 53 22.17 10.97 -1.95
C LEU A 53 21.85 10.87 -3.46
N VAL A 54 22.35 11.80 -4.28
CA VAL A 54 22.15 11.77 -5.75
C VAL A 54 22.86 10.56 -6.38
N MET A 55 24.07 10.24 -5.91
CA MET A 55 24.80 9.05 -6.33
C MET A 55 24.11 7.77 -5.85
N MET A 56 23.74 7.71 -4.56
CA MET A 56 23.07 6.55 -3.97
C MET A 56 21.70 6.28 -4.63
N SER A 57 20.91 7.32 -4.92
CA SER A 57 19.61 7.19 -5.59
C SER A 57 19.73 6.66 -7.02
N ALA A 58 20.74 7.09 -7.79
CA ALA A 58 21.02 6.46 -9.08
C ALA A 58 21.41 4.98 -8.95
N GLY A 59 22.05 4.65 -7.82
CA GLY A 59 22.37 3.28 -7.43
C GLY A 59 21.16 2.39 -7.18
N THR A 60 19.98 2.91 -6.85
CA THR A 60 18.78 2.10 -6.53
C THR A 60 18.10 1.52 -7.77
N LEU A 61 18.46 1.98 -8.97
CA LEU A 61 17.84 1.61 -10.24
C LEU A 61 16.33 1.93 -10.35
N GLN A 62 15.83 2.87 -9.55
CA GLN A 62 14.44 3.33 -9.59
C GLN A 62 14.22 4.57 -10.46
N GLY A 63 15.20 4.93 -11.30
CA GLY A 63 15.15 6.04 -12.22
C GLY A 63 15.85 7.31 -11.73
N PRO A 64 16.05 8.29 -12.63
CA PRO A 64 16.59 9.59 -12.26
C PRO A 64 15.71 10.30 -11.23
N VAL A 65 16.31 11.10 -10.35
CA VAL A 65 15.59 11.82 -9.27
C VAL A 65 14.43 12.65 -9.81
N LEU A 66 14.64 13.38 -10.91
CA LEU A 66 13.59 14.20 -11.54
C LEU A 66 12.44 13.34 -12.09
N SER A 67 12.74 12.15 -12.60
CA SER A 67 11.69 11.24 -13.09
C SER A 67 10.92 10.60 -11.94
N TRP A 68 11.63 10.16 -10.90
CA TRP A 68 11.01 9.55 -9.73
C TRP A 68 10.09 10.55 -9.01
N ALA A 69 10.60 11.76 -8.74
CA ALA A 69 9.81 12.83 -8.14
C ALA A 69 8.59 13.22 -8.99
N SER A 70 8.73 13.20 -10.32
CA SER A 70 7.61 13.44 -11.23
C SER A 70 6.50 12.41 -11.08
N ASN A 71 6.84 11.12 -11.03
CA ASN A 71 5.85 10.06 -10.80
C ASN A 71 5.23 10.16 -9.41
N HIS A 72 6.05 10.49 -8.40
CA HIS A 72 5.58 10.67 -7.02
C HIS A 72 4.63 11.86 -6.87
N PHE A 73 4.89 12.98 -7.55
CA PHE A 73 3.97 14.12 -7.60
C PHE A 73 2.63 13.76 -8.22
N LYS A 74 2.65 13.00 -9.33
CA LYS A 74 1.42 12.50 -9.94
C LYS A 74 0.67 11.57 -8.99
N HIS A 75 1.37 10.65 -8.33
CA HIS A 75 0.78 9.75 -7.34
C HIS A 75 0.06 10.52 -6.22
N HIS A 76 0.70 11.51 -5.60
CA HIS A 76 0.05 12.30 -4.54
C HIS A 76 -1.07 13.22 -5.03
N THR A 77 -0.96 13.75 -6.26
CA THR A 77 -1.97 14.66 -6.81
C THR A 77 -3.23 13.91 -7.23
N TYR A 78 -3.05 12.70 -7.76
CA TYR A 78 -4.11 11.90 -8.37
C TYR A 78 -4.32 10.56 -7.66
N THR A 79 -3.95 10.46 -6.38
CA THR A 79 -4.06 9.21 -5.60
C THR A 79 -5.43 8.59 -5.79
N ASP A 80 -5.46 7.28 -6.06
CA ASP A 80 -6.68 6.50 -6.29
C ASP A 80 -7.50 6.89 -7.54
N LYS A 81 -6.91 7.66 -8.48
CA LYS A 81 -7.52 8.04 -9.77
C LYS A 81 -6.72 7.47 -10.94
N ASP A 82 -7.28 7.56 -12.14
CA ASP A 82 -6.69 6.99 -13.36
C ASP A 82 -5.34 7.61 -13.74
N GLN A 83 -5.07 8.86 -13.32
CA GLN A 83 -3.82 9.57 -13.60
C GLN A 83 -2.69 9.21 -12.61
N ASP A 84 -2.99 8.49 -11.53
CA ASP A 84 -1.96 7.95 -10.64
C ASP A 84 -1.25 6.78 -11.35
N PRO A 85 0.08 6.91 -11.62
CA PRO A 85 0.82 5.93 -12.43
C PRO A 85 0.72 4.51 -11.88
N HIS A 86 0.66 4.35 -10.55
CA HIS A 86 0.60 3.05 -9.88
C HIS A 86 -0.66 2.92 -9.03
N SER A 87 -1.77 3.50 -9.51
CA SER A 87 -3.07 3.40 -8.82
C SER A 87 -3.42 1.94 -8.52
N PRO A 88 -3.70 1.59 -7.25
CA PRO A 88 -4.14 0.26 -6.86
C PRO A 88 -5.52 -0.08 -7.42
N LEU A 89 -6.27 0.94 -7.88
CA LEU A 89 -7.63 0.83 -8.42
C LEU A 89 -7.67 0.79 -9.95
N LYS A 90 -6.51 0.70 -10.62
CA LYS A 90 -6.43 0.66 -12.09
C LYS A 90 -7.31 -0.43 -12.72
N PHE A 91 -7.47 -1.55 -12.02
CA PHE A 91 -8.32 -2.66 -12.44
C PHE A 91 -9.35 -2.98 -11.34
N GLU A 92 -10.58 -3.28 -11.75
CA GLU A 92 -11.64 -3.74 -10.82
C GLU A 92 -11.23 -5.02 -10.07
N ASN A 93 -10.47 -5.89 -10.73
CA ASN A 93 -9.91 -7.09 -10.12
C ASN A 93 -8.76 -6.69 -9.16
N ARG A 94 -8.96 -6.92 -7.86
CA ARG A 94 -7.96 -6.60 -6.82
C ARG A 94 -6.58 -7.23 -7.04
N ILE A 95 -6.50 -8.43 -7.61
CA ILE A 95 -5.21 -9.09 -7.87
C ILE A 95 -4.48 -8.35 -8.99
N LEU A 96 -5.19 -8.00 -10.07
CA LEU A 96 -4.61 -7.21 -11.16
C LEU A 96 -4.21 -5.80 -10.69
N GLY A 97 -5.03 -5.16 -9.86
CA GLY A 97 -4.68 -3.88 -9.24
C GLY A 97 -3.43 -3.95 -8.34
N PHE A 98 -3.27 -5.03 -7.58
CA PHE A 98 -2.08 -5.28 -6.77
C PHE A 98 -0.84 -5.46 -7.66
N LEU A 99 -0.92 -6.30 -8.70
CA LEU A 99 0.20 -6.55 -9.61
C LEU A 99 0.58 -5.28 -10.39
N TRP A 100 -0.42 -4.49 -10.80
CA TRP A 100 -0.21 -3.20 -11.45
C TRP A 100 0.57 -2.23 -10.56
N SER A 101 0.06 -1.96 -9.35
CA SER A 101 0.68 -1.05 -8.39
C SER A 101 2.04 -1.52 -7.90
N HIS A 102 2.27 -2.83 -7.82
CA HIS A 102 3.56 -3.40 -7.42
C HIS A 102 4.63 -3.24 -8.52
N ILE A 103 4.35 -3.66 -9.76
CA ILE A 103 5.39 -3.66 -10.81
C ILE A 103 4.86 -3.41 -12.23
N GLY A 104 3.58 -3.72 -12.50
CA GLY A 104 3.00 -3.65 -13.84
C GLY A 104 3.14 -2.26 -14.49
N TRP A 105 2.95 -1.20 -13.71
CA TRP A 105 3.08 0.19 -14.19
C TRP A 105 4.48 0.52 -14.72
N MET A 106 5.53 -0.09 -14.17
CA MET A 106 6.90 0.13 -14.64
C MET A 106 7.20 -0.62 -15.93
N ILE A 107 6.66 -1.83 -16.07
CA ILE A 107 6.90 -2.70 -17.22
C ILE A 107 6.15 -2.18 -18.45
N ILE A 108 4.90 -1.74 -18.27
CA ILE A 108 4.00 -1.41 -19.38
C ILE A 108 4.16 0.05 -19.81
N ASP A 109 4.08 0.99 -18.88
CA ASP A 109 4.01 2.43 -19.24
C ASP A 109 5.39 3.09 -19.34
N GLY A 110 6.45 2.42 -18.88
CA GLY A 110 7.82 2.92 -18.99
C GLY A 110 7.98 4.35 -18.45
N SER A 111 7.51 4.56 -17.21
CA SER A 111 7.30 5.85 -16.53
C SER A 111 8.52 6.78 -16.39
N TYR A 112 9.67 6.39 -16.94
CA TYR A 112 10.88 7.21 -17.04
C TYR A 112 10.88 8.19 -18.23
N LYS A 113 9.93 8.04 -19.16
CA LYS A 113 9.97 8.74 -20.45
C LYS A 113 9.49 10.19 -20.42
N SER A 114 8.77 10.63 -19.38
CA SER A 114 8.31 12.02 -19.28
C SER A 114 8.43 12.59 -17.86
N ILE A 115 9.18 13.68 -17.74
CA ILE A 115 9.26 14.49 -16.52
C ILE A 115 8.20 15.58 -16.64
N ASP A 116 7.29 15.63 -15.67
CA ASP A 116 6.21 16.59 -15.66
C ASP A 116 6.71 18.04 -15.48
N ARG A 117 5.96 19.00 -16.04
CA ARG A 117 6.29 20.42 -15.96
C ARG A 117 6.39 20.90 -14.52
N ILE A 118 5.52 20.43 -13.62
CA ILE A 118 5.55 20.80 -12.19
C ILE A 118 6.89 20.42 -11.57
N THR A 119 7.42 19.26 -11.92
CA THR A 119 8.71 18.78 -11.44
C THR A 119 9.86 19.67 -11.89
N MET A 120 9.84 20.10 -13.15
CA MET A 120 10.86 21.02 -13.66
C MET A 120 10.78 22.41 -13.01
N VAL A 121 9.59 22.88 -12.65
CA VAL A 121 9.43 24.12 -11.89
C VAL A 121 10.02 24.00 -10.48
N LYS A 122 9.74 22.91 -9.77
CA LYS A 122 10.20 22.70 -8.38
C LYS A 122 11.70 22.35 -8.30
N LEU A 123 12.17 21.42 -9.12
CA LEU A 123 13.49 20.80 -8.99
C LEU A 123 14.43 21.08 -10.16
N GLY A 124 13.92 21.53 -11.32
CA GLY A 124 14.70 21.66 -12.55
C GLY A 124 15.82 22.71 -12.51
N ARG A 125 15.76 23.66 -11.57
CA ARG A 125 16.84 24.64 -11.33
C ARG A 125 18.08 24.01 -10.69
N ASN A 126 17.94 22.84 -10.05
CA ASN A 126 19.05 22.15 -9.42
C ASN A 126 19.99 21.53 -10.46
N LYS A 127 21.19 22.11 -10.60
CA LYS A 127 22.21 21.66 -11.58
C LYS A 127 22.66 20.23 -11.32
N LEU A 128 22.71 19.80 -10.07
CA LEU A 128 23.14 18.45 -9.70
C LEU A 128 22.11 17.40 -10.14
N LEU A 129 20.81 17.68 -9.99
CA LEU A 129 19.76 16.77 -10.45
C LEU A 129 19.69 16.67 -11.98
N ARG A 130 19.93 17.78 -12.68
CA ARG A 130 20.05 17.76 -14.15
C ARG A 130 21.29 17.00 -14.62
N TRP A 131 22.41 17.13 -13.89
CA TRP A 131 23.61 16.34 -14.15
C TRP A 131 23.35 14.84 -13.96
N GLN A 132 22.69 14.46 -12.87
CA GLN A 132 22.32 13.07 -12.63
C GLN A 132 21.38 12.55 -13.71
N LEU A 133 20.36 13.31 -14.11
CA LEU A 133 19.48 12.92 -15.22
C LEU A 133 20.26 12.68 -16.52
N LYS A 134 21.21 13.57 -16.87
CA LYS A 134 22.03 13.47 -18.08
C LYS A 134 22.95 12.25 -18.06
N TYR A 135 23.52 11.90 -16.91
CA TYR A 135 24.51 10.83 -16.78
C TYR A 135 23.98 9.59 -16.05
N TYR A 136 22.66 9.47 -15.89
CA TYR A 136 22.00 8.51 -15.01
C TYR A 136 22.57 7.10 -15.20
N TRP A 137 22.55 6.57 -16.43
CA TRP A 137 23.03 5.21 -16.70
C TRP A 137 24.51 5.01 -16.39
N ARG A 138 25.37 6.02 -16.61
CA ARG A 138 26.80 5.92 -16.28
C ARG A 138 26.99 5.85 -14.77
N ILE A 139 26.27 6.68 -14.03
CA ILE A 139 26.29 6.70 -12.56
C ILE A 139 25.72 5.39 -12.02
N SER A 140 24.55 4.96 -12.51
CA SER A 140 23.90 3.72 -12.11
C SER A 140 24.78 2.50 -12.37
N ILE A 141 25.41 2.38 -13.54
CA ILE A 141 26.34 1.28 -13.82
C ILE A 141 27.48 1.29 -12.80
N PHE A 142 28.14 2.43 -12.60
CA PHE A 142 29.22 2.54 -11.60
C PHE A 142 28.76 2.13 -10.19
N MET A 143 27.61 2.63 -9.73
CA MET A 143 27.06 2.36 -8.41
C MET A 143 26.56 0.92 -8.23
N ASN A 144 26.29 0.21 -9.33
CA ASN A 144 25.78 -1.17 -9.31
C ASN A 144 26.86 -2.22 -9.61
N THR A 145 27.98 -1.85 -10.26
CA THR A 145 29.05 -2.77 -10.62
C THR A 145 30.35 -2.45 -9.88
N ILE A 146 30.97 -1.31 -10.18
CA ILE A 146 32.30 -0.95 -9.72
C ILE A 146 32.32 -0.71 -8.21
N LEU A 147 31.40 0.11 -7.69
CA LEU A 147 31.40 0.45 -6.27
C LEU A 147 31.14 -0.78 -5.37
N PRO A 148 30.12 -1.62 -5.62
CA PRO A 148 29.91 -2.83 -4.84
C PRO A 148 31.09 -3.81 -4.91
N ALA A 149 31.70 -3.96 -6.09
CA ALA A 149 32.88 -4.81 -6.24
C ALA A 149 34.08 -4.26 -5.46
N LEU A 150 34.29 -2.95 -5.49
CA LEU A 150 35.33 -2.29 -4.72
C LEU A 150 35.11 -2.46 -3.21
N ILE A 151 33.88 -2.29 -2.72
CA ILE A 151 33.54 -2.52 -1.30
C ILE A 151 33.86 -3.96 -0.90
N GLY A 152 33.45 -4.93 -1.71
CA GLY A 152 33.75 -6.34 -1.46
C GLY A 152 35.26 -6.62 -1.43
N TYR A 153 36.01 -6.03 -2.36
CA TYR A 153 37.47 -6.15 -2.40
C TYR A 153 38.15 -5.53 -1.18
N LEU A 154 37.75 -4.31 -0.79
CA LEU A 154 38.37 -3.60 0.32
C LEU A 154 38.14 -4.28 1.67
N ILE A 155 36.98 -4.93 1.86
CA ILE A 155 36.67 -5.63 3.11
C ILE A 155 37.30 -7.03 3.13
N GLY A 156 37.26 -7.77 2.02
CA GLY A 156 37.69 -9.17 1.98
C GLY A 156 39.07 -9.43 1.38
N GLY A 157 39.72 -8.42 0.79
CA GLY A 157 41.10 -8.47 0.27
C GLY A 157 41.31 -9.28 -1.02
N THR A 158 40.28 -9.90 -1.58
CA THR A 158 40.42 -10.81 -2.74
C THR A 158 39.46 -10.47 -3.88
N ILE A 159 39.79 -10.91 -5.11
CA ILE A 159 38.90 -10.79 -6.27
C ILE A 159 37.58 -11.54 -6.04
N THR A 160 37.62 -12.66 -5.33
CA THR A 160 36.42 -13.39 -4.91
C THR A 160 35.53 -12.51 -4.04
N SER A 161 36.10 -11.81 -3.06
CA SER A 161 35.36 -10.88 -2.22
C SER A 161 34.80 -9.69 -3.01
N ALA A 162 35.53 -9.22 -4.03
CA ALA A 162 35.01 -8.20 -4.95
C ALA A 162 33.75 -8.69 -5.66
N TYR A 163 33.80 -9.92 -6.18
CA TYR A 163 32.67 -10.52 -6.85
C TYR A 163 31.49 -10.80 -5.88
N ALA A 164 31.77 -11.17 -4.63
CA ALA A 164 30.76 -11.25 -3.58
C ALA A 164 30.10 -9.89 -3.31
N GLY A 165 30.89 -8.80 -3.23
CA GLY A 165 30.39 -7.44 -3.11
C GLY A 165 29.42 -7.06 -4.22
N PHE A 166 29.79 -7.33 -5.48
CA PHE A 166 28.90 -7.15 -6.63
C PHE A 166 27.59 -7.93 -6.50
N LEU A 167 27.67 -9.23 -6.20
CA LEU A 167 26.50 -10.10 -6.13
C LEU A 167 25.57 -9.76 -4.95
N PHE A 168 26.08 -9.77 -3.71
CA PHE A 168 25.24 -9.72 -2.52
C PHE A 168 24.68 -8.33 -2.25
N ILE A 169 25.44 -7.25 -2.49
CA ILE A 169 24.89 -5.88 -2.46
C ILE A 169 23.82 -5.73 -3.55
N GLY A 170 24.07 -6.29 -4.75
CA GLY A 170 23.10 -6.30 -5.85
C GLY A 170 21.80 -7.02 -5.51
N ILE A 171 21.88 -8.20 -4.90
CA ILE A 171 20.71 -8.97 -4.45
C ILE A 171 19.95 -8.21 -3.36
N GLY A 172 20.66 -7.63 -2.38
CA GLY A 172 20.05 -6.81 -1.33
C GLY A 172 19.27 -5.63 -1.90
N ARG A 173 19.85 -4.94 -2.88
CA ARG A 173 19.19 -3.85 -3.61
C ARG A 173 17.95 -4.32 -4.39
N ALA A 174 18.04 -5.43 -5.10
CA ALA A 174 16.90 -5.98 -5.83
C ALA A 174 15.73 -6.30 -4.89
N LEU A 175 16.02 -6.86 -3.71
CA LEU A 175 14.97 -7.09 -2.70
C LEU A 175 14.43 -5.78 -2.11
N GLN A 176 15.28 -4.78 -1.92
CA GLN A 176 14.83 -3.44 -1.49
C GLN A 176 13.91 -2.79 -2.51
N GLN A 177 14.13 -3.01 -3.80
CA GLN A 177 13.27 -2.49 -4.84
C GLN A 177 11.84 -3.05 -4.72
N HIS A 178 11.70 -4.36 -4.46
CA HIS A 178 10.41 -4.97 -4.13
C HIS A 178 9.81 -4.43 -2.82
N ALA A 179 10.64 -4.12 -1.83
CA ALA A 179 10.17 -3.45 -0.61
C ALA A 179 9.58 -2.07 -0.93
N THR A 180 10.22 -1.29 -1.82
CA THR A 180 9.65 -0.01 -2.28
C THR A 180 8.32 -0.22 -3.00
N PHE A 181 8.23 -1.25 -3.84
CA PHE A 181 6.99 -1.59 -4.55
C PHE A 181 5.85 -2.00 -3.61
N CYS A 182 6.17 -2.60 -2.46
CA CYS A 182 5.18 -2.88 -1.40
C CYS A 182 4.60 -1.60 -0.76
N VAL A 183 5.28 -0.45 -0.84
CA VAL A 183 4.68 0.83 -0.43
C VAL A 183 3.51 1.16 -1.35
N ASN A 184 3.71 1.04 -2.67
CA ASN A 184 2.68 1.32 -3.68
C ASN A 184 1.56 0.27 -3.68
N SER A 185 1.89 -1.00 -3.42
CA SER A 185 0.91 -2.09 -3.43
C SER A 185 0.41 -2.43 -2.02
N LEU A 186 1.20 -3.11 -1.20
CA LEU A 186 0.76 -3.62 0.10
C LEU A 186 0.17 -2.52 1.01
N CYS A 187 0.81 -1.34 1.09
CA CYS A 187 0.32 -0.23 1.91
C CYS A 187 -0.92 0.48 1.34
N HIS A 188 -1.35 0.16 0.11
CA HIS A 188 -2.64 0.63 -0.43
C HIS A 188 -3.73 -0.44 -0.35
N PHE A 189 -3.40 -1.69 -0.03
CA PHE A 189 -4.37 -2.78 0.08
C PHE A 189 -4.69 -3.15 1.52
N VAL A 190 -3.76 -2.92 2.44
CA VAL A 190 -3.81 -3.32 3.85
C VAL A 190 -3.34 -2.15 4.71
N GLY A 191 -3.84 -2.07 5.94
CA GLY A 191 -3.35 -1.12 6.94
C GLY A 191 -4.47 -0.29 7.57
N SER A 192 -4.11 0.42 8.63
CA SER A 192 -5.06 1.29 9.34
C SER A 192 -5.20 2.65 8.63
N LYS A 193 -6.41 3.20 8.61
CA LYS A 193 -6.76 4.43 7.90
C LYS A 193 -7.16 5.54 8.88
N LYS A 194 -6.18 6.06 9.61
CA LYS A 194 -6.43 7.01 10.71
C LYS A 194 -6.46 8.48 10.26
N TYR A 195 -5.73 8.84 9.21
CA TYR A 195 -5.47 10.22 8.78
C TYR A 195 -5.99 10.50 7.37
N TYR A 196 -5.76 9.62 6.40
CA TYR A 196 -6.17 9.83 5.01
C TYR A 196 -7.39 8.97 4.61
N LYS A 197 -8.27 9.53 3.78
CA LYS A 197 -9.56 8.95 3.34
C LYS A 197 -9.46 8.29 1.96
N GLY A 198 -8.48 7.41 1.76
CA GLY A 198 -8.28 6.68 0.50
C GLY A 198 -7.79 5.27 0.72
N THR A 199 -7.04 4.72 -0.23
CA THR A 199 -6.53 3.35 -0.15
C THR A 199 -5.30 3.22 0.76
N ALA A 200 -4.45 4.25 0.86
CA ALA A 200 -3.24 4.25 1.68
C ALA A 200 -3.51 3.90 3.16
N GLY A 201 -2.66 3.04 3.73
CA GLY A 201 -2.81 2.39 5.02
C GLY A 201 -1.49 2.32 5.78
N ASP A 202 -1.54 2.48 7.10
CA ASP A 202 -0.38 2.27 7.98
C ASP A 202 -0.22 0.78 8.33
N ILE A 203 0.98 0.22 8.15
CA ILE A 203 1.29 -1.20 8.44
C ILE A 203 2.50 -1.31 9.39
N TRP A 204 2.24 -1.44 10.69
CA TRP A 204 3.31 -1.38 11.71
C TRP A 204 4.35 -2.52 11.57
N TRP A 205 3.94 -3.74 11.20
CA TRP A 205 4.84 -4.91 11.13
C TRP A 205 5.79 -4.87 9.92
N MET A 206 5.56 -3.96 8.97
CA MET A 206 6.48 -3.70 7.85
C MET A 206 7.61 -2.74 8.20
N ALA A 207 7.66 -2.22 9.43
CA ALA A 207 8.60 -1.14 9.78
C ALA A 207 10.08 -1.51 9.63
N LEU A 208 10.46 -2.78 9.87
CA LEU A 208 11.84 -3.24 9.66
C LEU A 208 12.22 -3.37 8.18
N PHE A 209 11.24 -3.57 7.28
CA PHE A 209 11.49 -3.70 5.85
C PHE A 209 11.44 -2.35 5.13
N LEU A 210 10.56 -1.45 5.58
CA LEU A 210 10.29 -0.17 4.93
C LEU A 210 10.90 1.03 5.66
N LEU A 211 11.50 0.82 6.84
CA LEU A 211 12.25 1.83 7.60
C LEU A 211 11.49 3.14 7.88
N GLY A 212 10.16 3.10 7.89
CA GLY A 212 9.28 4.25 8.11
C GLY A 212 8.32 4.54 6.96
N GLU A 213 8.58 4.04 5.74
CA GLU A 213 7.67 4.18 4.59
C GLU A 213 6.37 3.37 4.76
N ASN A 214 6.31 2.51 5.77
CA ASN A 214 5.11 1.74 6.14
C ASN A 214 4.01 2.59 6.82
N TRP A 215 4.31 3.81 7.27
CA TRP A 215 3.33 4.75 7.83
C TRP A 215 2.67 5.58 6.71
N HIS A 216 2.13 4.87 5.72
CA HIS A 216 1.73 5.44 4.44
C HIS A 216 0.43 6.24 4.52
N ASN A 217 -0.49 5.89 5.43
CA ASN A 217 -1.72 6.66 5.62
C ASN A 217 -1.45 8.03 6.28
N PHE A 218 -0.50 8.08 7.23
CA PHE A 218 -0.03 9.35 7.78
C PHE A 218 0.65 10.18 6.69
N HIS A 219 1.57 9.56 5.94
CA HIS A 219 2.30 10.21 4.87
C HIS A 219 1.37 10.85 3.81
N HIS A 220 0.36 10.11 3.34
CA HIS A 220 -0.65 10.64 2.41
C HIS A 220 -1.45 11.82 2.96
N ALA A 221 -1.67 11.89 4.28
CA ALA A 221 -2.33 13.02 4.91
C ALA A 221 -1.42 14.24 5.09
N PHE A 222 -0.12 14.02 5.33
CA PHE A 222 0.87 15.04 5.67
C PHE A 222 2.17 14.84 4.88
N PRO A 223 2.13 14.97 3.53
CA PRO A 223 3.24 14.57 2.67
C PRO A 223 4.54 15.35 2.94
N SER A 224 4.43 16.62 3.37
CA SER A 224 5.59 17.45 3.67
C SER A 224 6.22 17.21 5.04
N ASP A 225 5.58 16.46 5.95
CA ASP A 225 6.20 16.17 7.25
C ASP A 225 7.45 15.30 7.04
N TYR A 226 8.58 15.67 7.64
CA TYR A 226 9.82 14.88 7.52
C TYR A 226 9.70 13.50 8.17
N ARG A 227 8.63 13.26 8.95
CA ARG A 227 8.30 12.01 9.61
C ARG A 227 7.08 11.41 8.92
N ASN A 228 7.21 10.17 8.45
CA ASN A 228 6.02 9.38 8.12
C ASN A 228 5.41 8.82 9.41
N GLY A 229 6.25 8.43 10.37
CA GLY A 229 5.83 8.04 11.71
C GLY A 229 5.90 9.21 12.69
N ALA A 230 4.83 10.01 12.82
CA ALA A 230 4.83 11.22 13.67
C ALA A 230 5.13 10.97 15.16
N LYS A 231 4.71 9.83 15.70
CA LYS A 231 4.91 9.51 17.12
C LYS A 231 6.33 9.04 17.39
N TRP A 232 6.83 9.28 18.60
CA TRP A 232 8.18 8.88 18.99
C TRP A 232 8.40 7.36 18.88
N TYR A 233 7.39 6.56 19.23
CA TYR A 233 7.42 5.10 19.16
C TYR A 233 7.08 4.53 17.78
N HIS A 234 6.69 5.37 16.80
CA HIS A 234 6.58 4.89 15.42
C HIS A 234 7.98 4.69 14.87
N PHE A 235 8.32 3.42 14.61
CA PHE A 235 9.59 3.03 14.03
C PHE A 235 9.70 3.60 12.62
N ASP A 236 10.57 4.59 12.47
CA ASP A 236 10.83 5.36 11.25
C ASP A 236 12.30 5.76 11.31
N VAL A 237 13.15 4.93 10.69
CA VAL A 237 14.61 5.09 10.71
C VAL A 237 15.01 6.31 9.90
N HIS A 238 14.33 6.60 8.79
CA HIS A 238 14.58 7.79 7.99
C HIS A 238 14.37 9.08 8.80
N LYS A 239 13.33 9.14 9.65
CA LYS A 239 13.12 10.26 10.59
C LYS A 239 14.32 10.43 11.52
N TRP A 240 14.84 9.35 12.08
CA TRP A 240 15.97 9.41 13.00
C TRP A 240 17.27 9.82 12.30
N ILE A 241 17.50 9.34 11.07
CA ILE A 241 18.63 9.76 10.24
C ILE A 241 18.56 11.27 9.96
N ILE A 242 17.41 11.77 9.49
CA ILE A 242 17.23 13.20 9.18
C ILE A 242 17.37 14.06 10.45
N TYR A 243 16.84 13.59 11.58
CA TYR A 243 17.00 14.27 12.87
C TYR A 243 18.46 14.31 13.32
N LEU A 244 19.21 13.21 13.20
CA LEU A 244 20.63 13.19 13.54
C LEU A 244 21.43 14.10 12.60
N MET A 245 21.12 14.08 11.30
CA MET A 245 21.71 15.01 10.34
C MET A 245 21.49 16.47 10.74
N SER A 246 20.31 16.82 11.27
CA SER A 246 20.06 18.19 11.72
C SER A 246 20.87 18.57 12.96
N LYS A 247 21.07 17.64 13.90
CA LYS A 247 21.95 17.84 15.05
C LYS A 247 23.42 18.02 14.66
N LEU A 248 23.84 17.43 13.55
CA LEU A 248 25.19 17.57 13.00
C LEU A 248 25.35 18.77 12.06
N GLY A 249 24.32 19.60 11.87
CA GLY A 249 24.34 20.72 10.92
C GLY A 249 24.35 20.30 9.45
N LEU A 250 24.04 19.04 9.16
CA LEU A 250 23.96 18.48 7.80
C LEU A 250 22.57 18.68 7.18
N ALA A 251 21.53 18.88 8.00
CA ALA A 251 20.17 19.17 7.59
C ALA A 251 19.54 20.32 8.39
N TRP A 252 18.60 21.05 7.79
CA TRP A 252 17.86 22.13 8.44
C TRP A 252 16.47 22.28 7.80
N ASP A 253 15.65 23.18 8.34
CA ASP A 253 14.26 23.41 7.92
C ASP A 253 13.43 22.12 7.89
N LEU A 254 13.48 21.33 8.96
CA LEU A 254 12.71 20.09 9.09
C LEU A 254 11.22 20.44 9.26
N GLU A 255 10.41 20.01 8.30
CA GLU A 255 8.97 20.27 8.28
C GLU A 255 8.22 19.35 9.24
N VAL A 256 7.48 19.93 10.19
CA VAL A 256 6.77 19.20 11.24
C VAL A 256 5.32 19.62 11.28
N THR A 257 4.41 18.69 11.04
CA THR A 257 2.97 18.95 11.15
C THR A 257 2.59 19.18 12.62
N PRO A 258 1.91 20.30 12.95
CA PRO A 258 1.43 20.57 14.30
C PRO A 258 0.42 19.52 14.79
N GLU A 259 0.49 19.15 16.05
CA GLU A 259 -0.39 18.12 16.65
C GLU A 259 -1.88 18.46 16.50
N ILE A 260 -2.24 19.74 16.60
CA ILE A 260 -3.62 20.21 16.40
C ILE A 260 -4.15 19.86 14.99
N ARG A 261 -3.29 19.96 13.97
CA ARG A 261 -3.64 19.63 12.58
C ARG A 261 -3.73 18.10 12.39
N ILE A 262 -2.86 17.35 13.06
CA ILE A 262 -2.93 15.88 13.10
C ILE A 262 -4.26 15.44 13.72
N GLN A 263 -4.61 15.95 14.91
CA GLN A 263 -5.83 15.58 15.62
C GLN A 263 -7.10 15.99 14.85
N ALA A 264 -7.11 17.18 14.25
CA ALA A 264 -8.20 17.62 13.39
C ALA A 264 -8.44 16.63 12.24
N LYS A 265 -7.35 16.15 11.60
CA LYS A 265 -7.44 15.17 10.51
C LYS A 265 -7.92 13.80 10.98
N VAL A 266 -7.47 13.35 12.15
CA VAL A 266 -7.96 12.10 12.77
C VAL A 266 -9.47 12.16 13.01
N ASN A 267 -9.96 13.27 13.55
CA ASN A 267 -11.39 13.48 13.79
C ASN A 267 -12.18 13.51 12.48
N GLU A 268 -11.67 14.23 11.47
CA GLU A 268 -12.28 14.33 10.14
C GLU A 268 -12.40 12.95 9.45
N THR A 269 -11.35 12.14 9.53
CA THR A 269 -11.31 10.80 8.93
C THR A 269 -12.18 9.82 9.72
N SER A 270 -12.19 9.92 11.04
CA SER A 270 -13.04 9.09 11.90
C SER A 270 -14.53 9.35 11.64
N LYS A 271 -14.95 10.61 11.52
CA LYS A 271 -16.32 10.99 11.14
C LYS A 271 -16.71 10.39 9.79
N TYR A 272 -15.87 10.58 8.77
CA TYR A 272 -16.10 10.02 7.43
C TYR A 272 -16.24 8.50 7.43
N LEU A 273 -15.38 7.79 8.17
CA LEU A 273 -15.46 6.33 8.28
C LEU A 273 -16.70 5.88 9.05
N ILE A 274 -17.16 6.63 10.05
CA ILE A 274 -18.41 6.33 10.77
C ILE A 274 -19.61 6.53 9.85
N GLU A 275 -19.67 7.66 9.13
CA GLU A 275 -20.75 7.97 8.18
C GLU A 275 -20.84 6.94 7.05
N GLY A 276 -19.70 6.61 6.41
CA GLY A 276 -19.66 5.59 5.36
C GLY A 276 -20.10 4.21 5.87
N ARG A 277 -19.75 3.86 7.11
CA ARG A 277 -20.22 2.60 7.73
C ARG A 277 -21.71 2.62 8.03
N LYS A 278 -22.27 3.75 8.49
CA LYS A 278 -23.72 3.92 8.66
C LYS A 278 -24.45 3.74 7.32
N GLN A 279 -23.95 4.35 6.26
CA GLN A 279 -24.51 4.22 4.92
C GLN A 279 -24.47 2.77 4.43
N GLN A 280 -23.35 2.06 4.61
CA GLN A 280 -23.24 0.64 4.26
C GLN A 280 -24.20 -0.24 5.07
N LEU A 281 -24.34 0.01 6.38
CA LEU A 281 -25.32 -0.71 7.20
C LEU A 281 -26.75 -0.44 6.73
N SER A 282 -27.08 0.81 6.36
CA SER A 282 -28.39 1.14 5.78
C SER A 282 -28.65 0.37 4.48
N LEU A 283 -27.68 0.32 3.57
CA LEU A 283 -27.82 -0.46 2.33
C LEU A 283 -28.00 -1.96 2.59
N LEU A 284 -27.33 -2.51 3.60
CA LEU A 284 -27.53 -3.90 4.02
C LEU A 284 -28.92 -4.10 4.66
N GLN A 285 -29.43 -3.11 5.39
CA GLN A 285 -30.79 -3.11 5.95
C GLN A 285 -31.83 -3.14 4.82
N ASP A 286 -31.64 -2.31 3.80
CA ASP A 286 -32.56 -2.26 2.66
C ASP A 286 -32.51 -3.59 1.89
N LYS A 287 -31.31 -4.14 1.68
CA LYS A 287 -31.14 -5.44 1.03
C LYS A 287 -31.82 -6.56 1.82
N ILE A 288 -31.70 -6.60 3.15
CA ILE A 288 -32.33 -7.65 3.95
C ILE A 288 -33.86 -7.51 3.96
N ASN A 289 -34.39 -6.30 4.04
CA ASN A 289 -35.83 -6.04 3.97
C ASN A 289 -36.41 -6.53 2.64
N GLN A 290 -35.74 -6.27 1.52
CA GLN A 290 -36.13 -6.78 0.21
C GLN A 290 -36.10 -8.32 0.13
N LEU A 291 -35.13 -8.97 0.78
CA LEU A 291 -35.07 -10.44 0.83
C LEU A 291 -36.22 -11.01 1.69
N VAL A 292 -36.53 -10.38 2.82
CA VAL A 292 -37.68 -10.75 3.69
C VAL A 292 -38.98 -10.70 2.89
N GLU A 293 -39.20 -9.61 2.16
CA GLU A 293 -40.39 -9.41 1.32
C GLU A 293 -40.47 -10.44 0.19
N ARG A 294 -39.37 -10.68 -0.55
CA ARG A 294 -39.34 -11.70 -1.62
C ARG A 294 -39.68 -13.10 -1.11
N VAL A 295 -39.11 -13.49 0.02
CA VAL A 295 -39.38 -14.81 0.63
C VAL A 295 -40.84 -14.88 1.10
N TYR A 296 -41.39 -13.80 1.65
CA TYR A 296 -42.79 -13.74 2.08
C TYR A 296 -43.75 -13.92 0.90
N VAL A 297 -43.55 -13.18 -0.20
CA VAL A 297 -44.35 -13.34 -1.43
C VAL A 297 -44.27 -14.79 -1.92
N LYS A 298 -43.07 -15.39 -1.96
CA LYS A 298 -42.91 -16.78 -2.40
C LYS A 298 -43.61 -17.78 -1.47
N LEU A 299 -43.60 -17.55 -0.16
CA LEU A 299 -44.35 -18.35 0.80
C LEU A 299 -45.85 -18.32 0.50
N THR A 300 -46.41 -17.13 0.24
CA THR A 300 -47.84 -17.00 -0.12
C THR A 300 -48.19 -17.69 -1.43
N GLU A 301 -47.30 -17.67 -2.44
CA GLU A 301 -47.48 -18.42 -3.69
C GLU A 301 -47.51 -19.94 -3.43
N ILE A 302 -46.59 -20.44 -2.59
CA ILE A 302 -46.51 -21.86 -2.25
C ILE A 302 -47.75 -22.32 -1.49
N GLU A 303 -48.26 -21.51 -0.56
CA GLU A 303 -49.48 -21.81 0.19
C GLU A 303 -50.69 -21.99 -0.74
N ASN A 304 -50.77 -21.18 -1.79
CA ASN A 304 -51.82 -21.19 -2.81
C ASN A 304 -51.63 -22.28 -3.89
N SER A 305 -50.52 -23.02 -3.88
CA SER A 305 -50.21 -24.07 -4.86
C SER A 305 -50.65 -25.49 -4.41
N SER A 306 -50.55 -26.51 -5.28
CA SER A 306 -51.07 -27.88 -5.04
C SER A 306 -50.28 -28.69 -3.98
N ILE A 307 -50.93 -29.72 -3.44
CA ILE A 307 -50.63 -30.33 -2.12
C ILE A 307 -49.28 -31.10 -2.01
N SER A 308 -48.64 -31.51 -3.12
CA SER A 308 -47.49 -32.43 -3.07
C SER A 308 -46.12 -31.77 -2.80
N VAL A 309 -45.97 -30.46 -2.99
CA VAL A 309 -44.69 -29.73 -2.80
C VAL A 309 -44.52 -29.20 -1.37
N LYS A 310 -45.59 -29.27 -0.55
CA LYS A 310 -45.86 -28.34 0.56
C LYS A 310 -44.95 -28.43 1.77
N ALA A 311 -44.86 -29.57 2.48
CA ALA A 311 -44.40 -29.51 3.87
C ALA A 311 -42.91 -29.15 4.04
N GLN A 312 -42.01 -29.75 3.26
CA GLN A 312 -40.56 -29.59 3.48
C GLN A 312 -40.01 -28.27 2.93
N LEU A 313 -40.47 -27.85 1.76
CA LEU A 313 -40.05 -26.59 1.14
C LEU A 313 -40.65 -25.39 1.88
N GLN A 314 -41.93 -25.45 2.26
CA GLN A 314 -42.57 -24.40 3.05
C GLN A 314 -41.89 -24.22 4.41
N LYS A 315 -41.56 -25.31 5.11
CA LYS A 315 -40.77 -25.25 6.36
C LYS A 315 -39.43 -24.55 6.15
N SER A 316 -38.70 -24.90 5.08
CA SER A 316 -37.40 -24.31 4.77
C SER A 316 -37.50 -22.80 4.47
N PHE A 317 -38.55 -22.37 3.76
CA PHE A 317 -38.79 -20.95 3.51
C PHE A 317 -39.19 -20.18 4.77
N ILE A 318 -40.00 -20.77 5.66
CA ILE A 318 -40.35 -20.17 6.96
C ILE A 318 -39.10 -19.96 7.82
N GLU A 319 -38.24 -20.98 7.95
CA GLU A 319 -36.99 -20.90 8.72
C GLU A 319 -36.07 -19.79 8.18
N ILE A 320 -35.97 -19.65 6.86
CA ILE A 320 -35.21 -18.56 6.24
C ILE A 320 -35.85 -17.20 6.51
N HIS A 321 -37.18 -17.08 6.38
CA HIS A 321 -37.90 -15.83 6.64
C HIS A 321 -37.71 -15.34 8.07
N GLU A 322 -37.89 -16.21 9.06
CA GLU A 322 -37.65 -15.89 10.48
C GLU A 322 -36.19 -15.52 10.74
N SER A 323 -35.26 -16.28 10.16
CA SER A 323 -33.82 -15.99 10.28
C SER A 323 -33.46 -14.62 9.69
N LEU A 324 -34.12 -14.20 8.60
CA LEU A 324 -33.88 -12.90 7.99
C LEU A 324 -34.48 -11.76 8.82
N LYS A 325 -35.71 -11.93 9.35
CA LYS A 325 -36.32 -10.95 10.27
C LYS A 325 -35.46 -10.70 11.50
N LYS A 326 -35.00 -11.77 12.15
CA LYS A 326 -34.09 -11.65 13.31
C LYS A 326 -32.80 -10.92 12.97
N LEU A 327 -32.24 -11.18 11.78
CA LEU A 327 -31.03 -10.50 11.33
C LEU A 327 -31.29 -9.02 11.01
N ALA A 328 -32.47 -8.68 10.49
CA ALA A 328 -32.88 -7.30 10.21
C ALA A 328 -33.02 -6.49 11.51
N GLU A 329 -33.64 -7.05 12.55
CA GLU A 329 -33.76 -6.41 13.87
C GLU A 329 -32.39 -6.19 14.55
N GLN A 330 -31.50 -7.19 14.44
CA GLN A 330 -30.13 -7.09 14.93
C GLN A 330 -29.33 -5.98 14.21
N LEU A 331 -29.52 -5.86 12.90
CA LEU A 331 -28.82 -4.84 12.12
C LEU A 331 -29.36 -3.44 12.46
N GLN A 332 -30.67 -3.28 12.56
CA GLN A 332 -31.32 -2.00 12.87
C GLN A 332 -30.95 -1.46 14.26
N SER A 333 -30.92 -2.32 15.28
CA SER A 333 -30.43 -1.94 16.61
C SER A 333 -28.94 -1.57 16.60
N SER A 334 -28.12 -2.22 15.78
CA SER A 334 -26.69 -1.92 15.67
C SER A 334 -26.37 -0.58 14.98
N ILE A 335 -27.24 -0.12 14.07
CA ILE A 335 -27.10 1.20 13.41
C ILE A 335 -27.17 2.33 14.45
N GLN A 336 -27.99 2.17 15.49
CA GLN A 336 -28.22 3.19 16.52
C GLN A 336 -27.08 3.30 17.56
N LEU A 337 -26.27 2.25 17.77
CA LEU A 337 -25.28 2.16 18.88
C LEU A 337 -23.83 2.51 18.49
N THR A 338 -23.62 3.35 17.46
CA THR A 338 -22.33 3.41 16.76
C THR A 338 -21.24 4.24 17.46
N GLU A 339 -20.14 3.62 17.88
CA GLU A 339 -18.82 4.30 17.83
C GLU A 339 -17.55 3.42 17.72
N LYS A 340 -17.56 2.09 17.98
CA LYS A 340 -16.34 1.26 17.80
C LYS A 340 -16.47 -0.13 17.19
N SER A 341 -17.63 -0.81 17.23
CA SER A 341 -17.77 -2.22 16.77
C SER A 341 -18.25 -2.41 15.32
N SER A 342 -18.46 -1.34 14.57
CA SER A 342 -19.21 -1.39 13.29
C SER A 342 -18.52 -2.16 12.16
N GLU A 343 -17.20 -2.28 12.14
CA GLU A 343 -16.49 -2.95 11.04
C GLU A 343 -16.61 -4.48 11.10
N GLN A 344 -16.45 -5.07 12.28
CA GLN A 344 -16.71 -6.50 12.48
C GLN A 344 -18.18 -6.83 12.26
N LEU A 345 -19.08 -5.96 12.71
CA LEU A 345 -20.51 -6.09 12.46
C LEU A 345 -20.83 -6.08 10.97
N LEU A 346 -20.29 -5.12 10.21
CA LEU A 346 -20.44 -5.07 8.75
C LEU A 346 -19.98 -6.38 8.09
N LYS A 347 -18.78 -6.87 8.43
CA LYS A 347 -18.24 -8.11 7.84
C LYS A 347 -19.12 -9.32 8.14
N ILE A 348 -19.59 -9.45 9.39
CA ILE A 348 -20.46 -10.55 9.82
C ILE A 348 -21.82 -10.44 9.14
N ALA A 349 -22.43 -9.25 9.13
CA ALA A 349 -23.72 -8.99 8.51
C ALA A 349 -23.70 -9.28 7.00
N SER A 350 -22.71 -8.75 6.28
CA SER A 350 -22.55 -9.01 4.84
C SER A 350 -22.40 -10.50 4.53
N LYS A 351 -21.62 -11.24 5.34
CA LYS A 351 -21.48 -12.70 5.19
C LYS A 351 -22.81 -13.41 5.40
N LYS A 352 -23.51 -13.12 6.51
CA LYS A 352 -24.80 -13.74 6.82
C LYS A 352 -25.84 -13.47 5.72
N ILE A 353 -25.93 -12.24 5.23
CA ILE A 353 -26.84 -11.87 4.14
C ILE A 353 -26.52 -12.66 2.88
N LYS A 354 -25.25 -12.76 2.49
CA LYS A 354 -24.82 -13.53 1.31
C LYS A 354 -25.14 -15.03 1.44
N ASP A 355 -24.91 -15.61 2.63
CA ASP A 355 -25.22 -17.02 2.91
C ASP A 355 -26.73 -17.29 2.79
N ARG A 356 -27.58 -16.37 3.26
CA ARG A 356 -29.04 -16.46 3.12
C ARG A 356 -29.51 -16.26 1.68
N GLU A 357 -28.91 -15.33 0.94
CA GLU A 357 -29.19 -15.12 -0.48
C GLU A 357 -28.88 -16.38 -1.31
N MET A 358 -27.75 -17.04 -1.04
CA MET A 358 -27.43 -18.33 -1.66
C MET A 358 -28.42 -19.44 -1.27
N ALA A 359 -28.88 -19.47 -0.01
CA ALA A 359 -29.87 -20.44 0.43
C ALA A 359 -31.23 -20.24 -0.27
N ILE A 360 -31.71 -18.99 -0.38
CA ILE A 360 -32.92 -18.64 -1.12
C ILE A 360 -32.79 -19.08 -2.58
N TYR A 361 -31.67 -18.76 -3.23
CA TYR A 361 -31.44 -19.15 -4.62
C TYR A 361 -31.49 -20.67 -4.82
N ARG A 362 -30.94 -21.46 -3.89
CA ARG A 362 -31.03 -22.92 -3.93
C ARG A 362 -32.47 -23.41 -3.80
N LEU A 363 -33.25 -22.84 -2.86
CA LEU A 363 -34.65 -23.20 -2.68
C LEU A 363 -35.52 -22.83 -3.88
N TYR A 364 -35.27 -21.68 -4.50
CA TYR A 364 -35.98 -21.27 -5.71
C TYR A 364 -35.73 -22.26 -6.85
N ASN A 365 -34.47 -22.63 -7.08
CA ASN A 365 -34.13 -23.64 -8.09
C ASN A 365 -34.72 -25.02 -7.79
N GLU A 366 -34.79 -25.42 -6.52
CA GLU A 366 -35.41 -26.69 -6.13
C GLU A 366 -36.92 -26.67 -6.36
N LEU A 367 -37.57 -25.55 -6.03
CA LEU A 367 -38.98 -25.32 -6.29
C LEU A 367 -39.28 -25.41 -7.79
N ASP A 368 -38.54 -24.69 -8.64
CA ASP A 368 -38.72 -24.69 -10.09
C ASP A 368 -38.55 -26.09 -10.71
N ARG A 369 -37.53 -26.86 -10.25
CA ARG A 369 -37.35 -28.25 -10.70
C ARG A 369 -38.51 -29.16 -10.33
N LYS A 370 -39.17 -28.93 -9.19
CA LYS A 370 -40.34 -29.72 -8.76
C LYS A 370 -41.62 -29.29 -9.47
N TYR A 371 -41.74 -28.02 -9.86
CA TYR A 371 -42.84 -27.54 -10.72
C TYR A 371 -42.75 -28.07 -12.16
N ILE A 372 -41.54 -28.23 -12.73
CA ILE A 372 -41.35 -28.76 -14.10
C ILE A 372 -41.60 -30.29 -14.19
N ARG A 373 -41.59 -31.00 -13.06
CA ARG A 373 -41.74 -32.48 -13.00
C ARG A 373 -43.17 -32.95 -12.69
N ASN A 374 -44.07 -32.04 -12.38
CA ASN A 374 -45.52 -32.27 -12.26
C ASN A 374 -46.21 -31.67 -13.49
#